data_AF-A0A7R9WVP9-F1
#
_entry.id   AF-A0A7R9WVP9-F1
#
_cell.length_a   1.000
_cell.length_b   1.000
_cell.length_c   1.000
_cell.angle_alpha   90.00
_cell.angle_beta   90.00
_cell.angle_gamma   90.00
#
_symmetry.space_group_name_H-M   'P 1'
#
loop_
_entity.id
_entity.type
_entity.pdbx_description
1 polymer ?
#
loop_
_entity_poly.entity_id
_entity_poly.type
_entity_poly.pdbx_seq_one_letter_code
_entity_poly.pdbx_strand_id
1 'polypeptide(L)'
;GIEISIPSYACNGNFSCTFSAGKVSEYSCNGYSACYKNSGDISAFSCFGASSCFGNMGDISEFSCIADYACSSNKGDVPKNSCNGRFSCGYNTGKVSEYSCSGDKACISNSGDISTFSCVGNHACNANEGNVDA
;
A
#
# COMPACT_ATOMS: atom_id res chain seq x y z
N GLY A 1 0.90 -27.08 -8.29
CA GLY A 1 1.45 -25.73 -8.15
C GLY A 1 0.38 -24.76 -8.59
N ILE A 2 0.11 -23.72 -7.82
CA ILE A 2 -0.84 -22.68 -8.23
C ILE A 2 -0.13 -21.83 -9.27
N GLU A 3 -0.61 -21.86 -10.53
CA GLU A 3 -0.20 -20.87 -11.53
C GLU A 3 -0.81 -19.52 -11.12
N ILE A 4 0.05 -18.57 -10.75
CA ILE A 4 -0.35 -17.18 -10.58
C ILE A 4 -0.46 -16.61 -11.99
N SER A 5 -1.69 -16.29 -12.42
CA SER A 5 -1.93 -15.60 -13.68
C SER A 5 -1.58 -14.12 -13.48
N ILE A 6 -0.53 -13.66 -14.14
CA ILE A 6 -0.16 -12.24 -14.22
C ILE A 6 -0.56 -11.76 -15.62
N PRO A 7 -1.58 -10.91 -15.75
CA PRO A 7 -1.99 -10.32 -17.03
C PRO A 7 -0.87 -9.52 -17.70
N SER A 8 -1.00 -9.32 -19.01
CA SER A 8 -0.16 -8.35 -19.72
C SER A 8 -0.33 -6.96 -19.10
N TYR A 9 0.75 -6.18 -18.99
CA TYR A 9 0.75 -4.83 -18.38
C TYR A 9 0.44 -4.77 -16.87
N ALA A 10 0.40 -5.89 -16.15
CA ALA A 10 0.29 -5.88 -14.69
C ALA A 10 1.53 -5.27 -14.01
N CYS A 11 2.72 -5.55 -14.55
CA CYS A 11 4.02 -5.26 -13.95
C CYS A 11 4.90 -4.46 -14.93
N ASN A 12 4.68 -3.15 -15.00
CA ASN A 12 5.33 -2.26 -15.97
C ASN A 12 6.65 -1.68 -15.42
N GLY A 13 6.79 -1.58 -14.10
CA GLY A 13 8.00 -1.07 -13.47
C GLY A 13 9.13 -2.10 -13.45
N ASN A 14 10.38 -1.64 -13.47
CA ASN A 14 11.53 -2.53 -13.33
C ASN A 14 11.53 -3.21 -11.94
N PHE A 15 11.71 -4.54 -11.90
CA PHE A 15 11.53 -5.40 -10.71
C PHE A 15 10.15 -5.33 -10.04
N SER A 16 9.16 -4.70 -10.68
CA SER A 16 7.79 -4.67 -10.15
C SER A 16 7.21 -6.07 -10.07
N CYS A 17 6.31 -6.29 -9.09
CA CYS A 17 5.72 -7.59 -8.78
C CYS A 17 6.68 -8.74 -8.45
N THR A 18 8.00 -8.52 -8.46
CA THR A 18 8.96 -9.62 -8.30
C THR A 18 8.82 -10.22 -6.90
N PHE A 19 8.75 -11.56 -6.84
CA PHE A 19 8.44 -12.32 -5.62
C PHE A 19 7.08 -12.01 -4.98
N SER A 20 6.12 -11.48 -5.75
CA SER A 20 4.74 -11.39 -5.26
C SER A 20 4.09 -12.76 -5.26
N ALA A 21 3.29 -13.05 -4.25
CA ALA A 21 2.67 -14.37 -4.08
C ALA A 21 1.17 -14.40 -4.40
N GLY A 22 0.46 -13.27 -4.34
CA GLY A 22 -0.95 -13.19 -4.71
C GLY A 22 -1.19 -12.86 -6.18
N LYS A 23 -2.47 -12.79 -6.55
CA LYS A 23 -2.90 -12.39 -7.89
C LYS A 23 -2.52 -10.95 -8.14
N VAL A 24 -2.12 -10.63 -9.37
CA VAL A 24 -1.81 -9.26 -9.77
C VAL A 24 -2.74 -8.87 -10.91
N SER A 25 -3.45 -7.77 -10.77
CA SER A 25 -4.35 -7.27 -11.82
C SER A 25 -3.59 -6.46 -12.87
N GLU A 26 -4.26 -6.15 -13.99
CA GLU A 26 -3.70 -5.27 -15.02
C GLU A 26 -3.40 -3.87 -14.46
N TYR A 27 -2.33 -3.24 -14.96
CA TYR A 27 -1.91 -1.89 -14.59
C TYR A 27 -1.65 -1.68 -13.08
N SER A 28 -1.36 -2.74 -12.34
CA SER A 28 -1.18 -2.70 -10.89
C SER A 28 0.18 -2.19 -10.41
N CYS A 29 1.29 -2.47 -11.11
CA CYS A 29 2.62 -2.18 -10.58
C CYS A 29 3.46 -1.41 -11.60
N ASN A 30 3.40 -0.09 -11.50
CA ASN A 30 3.97 0.81 -12.51
C ASN A 30 5.30 1.44 -12.08
N GLY A 31 5.56 1.53 -10.78
CA GLY A 31 6.79 2.09 -10.23
C GLY A 31 7.96 1.10 -10.19
N TYR A 32 9.18 1.63 -10.10
CA TYR A 32 10.38 0.83 -9.84
C TYR A 32 10.23 0.02 -8.54
N SER A 33 10.40 -1.30 -8.59
CA SER A 33 10.20 -2.22 -7.46
C SER A 33 8.83 -2.08 -6.77
N ALA A 34 7.83 -1.55 -7.46
CA ALA A 34 6.48 -1.45 -6.93
C ALA A 34 5.94 -2.85 -6.59
N CYS A 35 5.32 -2.98 -5.43
CA CYS A 35 4.76 -4.23 -4.91
C CYS A 35 5.74 -5.41 -4.84
N TYR A 36 7.05 -5.16 -4.91
CA TYR A 36 8.07 -6.20 -4.77
C TYR A 36 7.91 -6.94 -3.43
N LYS A 37 7.94 -8.28 -3.45
CA LYS A 37 7.71 -9.14 -2.27
C LYS A 37 6.37 -8.91 -1.56
N ASN A 38 5.32 -8.52 -2.28
CA ASN A 38 3.98 -8.49 -1.68
C ASN A 38 3.41 -9.92 -1.51
N SER A 39 2.78 -10.23 -0.38
CA SER A 39 2.19 -11.57 -0.16
C SER A 39 0.68 -11.68 -0.38
N GLY A 40 -0.03 -10.57 -0.58
CA GLY A 40 -1.47 -10.53 -0.83
C GLY A 40 -1.83 -10.36 -2.31
N ASP A 41 -3.13 -10.24 -2.58
CA ASP A 41 -3.65 -9.91 -3.90
C ASP A 41 -3.47 -8.41 -4.19
N ILE A 42 -3.14 -8.08 -5.44
CA ILE A 42 -2.87 -6.72 -5.90
C ILE A 42 -3.91 -6.33 -6.95
N SER A 43 -4.74 -5.34 -6.59
CA SER A 43 -5.81 -4.81 -7.43
C SER A 43 -5.27 -3.85 -8.51
N ALA A 44 -6.06 -3.62 -9.55
CA ALA A 44 -5.70 -2.75 -10.66
C ALA A 44 -5.43 -1.31 -10.19
N PHE A 45 -4.59 -0.58 -10.93
CA PHE A 45 -4.27 0.83 -10.65
C PHE A 45 -3.82 1.07 -9.20
N SER A 46 -3.01 0.17 -8.65
CA SER A 46 -2.30 0.37 -7.39
C SER A 46 -0.83 0.71 -7.68
N CYS A 47 0.00 0.83 -6.64
CA CYS A 47 1.44 0.64 -6.76
C CYS A 47 2.16 1.47 -7.86
N PHE A 48 1.89 2.78 -7.92
CA PHE A 48 2.47 3.65 -8.97
C PHE A 48 3.83 4.24 -8.61
N GLY A 49 4.07 4.55 -7.34
CA GLY A 49 5.32 5.12 -6.86
C GLY A 49 6.45 4.08 -6.80
N ALA A 50 7.69 4.57 -6.77
CA ALA A 50 8.85 3.72 -6.53
C ALA A 50 8.74 3.05 -5.16
N SER A 51 8.85 1.72 -5.13
CA SER A 51 8.74 0.91 -3.91
C SER A 51 7.48 1.16 -3.08
N SER A 52 6.38 1.62 -3.70
CA SER A 52 5.23 2.18 -2.96
C SER A 52 4.48 1.20 -2.07
N CYS A 53 4.46 -0.10 -2.36
CA CYS A 53 4.06 -1.15 -1.39
C CYS A 53 5.13 -2.25 -1.26
N PHE A 54 6.42 -1.89 -1.27
CA PHE A 54 7.51 -2.85 -1.15
C PHE A 54 7.37 -3.69 0.14
N GLY A 55 7.35 -5.02 0.01
CA GLY A 55 7.29 -5.96 1.12
C GLY A 55 6.02 -5.85 1.96
N ASN A 56 4.90 -5.41 1.37
CA ASN A 56 3.62 -5.40 2.06
C ASN A 56 3.08 -6.83 2.23
N MET A 57 2.50 -7.13 3.40
CA MET A 57 2.08 -8.50 3.71
C MET A 57 0.58 -8.78 3.47
N GLY A 58 -0.22 -7.75 3.26
CA GLY A 58 -1.67 -7.85 3.02
C GLY A 58 -2.07 -7.60 1.57
N ASP A 59 -3.38 -7.57 1.36
CA ASP A 59 -3.99 -7.26 0.06
C ASP A 59 -3.88 -5.76 -0.23
N ILE A 60 -3.66 -5.42 -1.50
CA ILE A 60 -3.58 -4.04 -1.98
C ILE A 60 -4.78 -3.75 -2.87
N SER A 61 -5.63 -2.83 -2.41
CA SER A 61 -6.81 -2.38 -3.14
C SER A 61 -6.49 -1.33 -4.20
N GLU A 62 -7.48 -1.06 -5.05
CA GLU A 62 -7.37 -0.08 -6.14
C GLU A 62 -7.01 1.33 -5.64
N PHE A 63 -6.24 2.06 -6.45
CA PHE A 63 -5.88 3.46 -6.20
C PHE A 63 -5.13 3.71 -4.88
N SER A 64 -4.40 2.71 -4.40
CA SER A 64 -3.60 2.78 -3.18
C SER A 64 -2.11 2.70 -3.47
N CYS A 65 -1.28 3.17 -2.53
CA CYS A 65 0.17 3.29 -2.68
C CYS A 65 0.60 4.07 -3.94
N ILE A 66 0.00 5.24 -4.16
CA ILE A 66 0.29 6.02 -5.38
C ILE A 66 1.67 6.68 -5.33
N ALA A 67 2.12 7.18 -4.18
CA ALA A 67 3.41 7.84 -4.03
C ALA A 67 4.56 6.89 -3.63
N ASP A 68 5.79 7.37 -3.76
CA ASP A 68 6.99 6.61 -3.42
C ASP A 68 6.97 6.16 -1.95
N TYR A 69 7.30 4.88 -1.73
CA TYR A 69 7.36 4.23 -0.42
C TYR A 69 6.09 4.32 0.44
N ALA A 70 4.94 4.68 -0.14
CA ALA A 70 3.68 4.94 0.56
C ALA A 70 3.34 3.93 1.68
N CYS A 71 3.36 2.64 1.38
CA CYS A 71 3.09 1.51 2.29
C CYS A 71 4.28 0.56 2.43
N SER A 72 5.51 1.06 2.28
CA SER A 72 6.68 0.19 2.40
C SER A 72 6.69 -0.56 3.73
N SER A 73 6.80 -1.89 3.67
CA SER A 73 6.84 -2.80 4.82
C SER A 73 5.61 -2.73 5.74
N ASN A 74 4.45 -2.37 5.19
CA ASN A 74 3.17 -2.45 5.90
C ASN A 74 2.73 -3.92 6.08
N LYS A 75 2.26 -4.29 7.28
CA LYS A 75 1.86 -5.69 7.57
C LYS A 75 0.39 -6.00 7.31
N GLY A 76 -0.47 -4.99 7.23
CA GLY A 76 -1.90 -5.14 7.01
C GLY A 76 -2.30 -4.97 5.55
N ASP A 77 -3.59 -5.10 5.31
CA ASP A 77 -4.19 -4.76 4.03
C ASP A 77 -4.10 -3.24 3.81
N VAL A 78 -4.02 -2.85 2.53
CA VAL A 78 -4.03 -1.46 2.08
C VAL A 78 -5.37 -1.23 1.36
N PRO A 79 -6.39 -0.66 2.04
CA PRO A 79 -7.71 -0.45 1.46
C PRO A 79 -7.70 0.58 0.35
N LYS A 80 -8.82 0.66 -0.37
CA LYS A 80 -9.01 1.54 -1.52
C LYS A 80 -8.73 3.01 -1.18
N ASN A 81 -8.08 3.73 -2.10
CA ASN A 81 -7.78 5.17 -1.97
C ASN A 81 -7.03 5.54 -0.67
N SER A 82 -6.31 4.60 -0.06
CA SER A 82 -5.55 4.85 1.16
C SER A 82 -4.06 4.94 0.87
N CYS A 83 -3.34 5.59 1.78
CA CYS A 83 -1.89 5.61 1.75
C CYS A 83 -1.32 6.16 0.43
N ASN A 84 -1.72 7.36 0.07
CA ASN A 84 -1.37 7.95 -1.22
C ASN A 84 -0.26 9.00 -1.15
N GLY A 85 0.16 9.39 0.06
CA GLY A 85 1.30 10.26 0.29
C GLY A 85 2.61 9.49 0.39
N ARG A 86 3.73 10.20 0.26
CA ARG A 86 5.06 9.60 0.40
C ARG A 86 5.24 9.08 1.83
N PHE A 87 5.61 7.81 1.97
CA PHE A 87 5.72 7.12 3.27
C PHE A 87 4.46 7.18 4.15
N SER A 88 3.28 7.40 3.57
CA SER A 88 2.07 7.69 4.34
C SER A 88 1.63 6.62 5.33
N CYS A 89 1.90 5.34 5.04
CA CYS A 89 1.55 4.16 5.86
C CYS A 89 2.72 3.19 6.02
N GLY A 90 3.95 3.67 5.83
CA GLY A 90 5.14 2.83 5.95
C GLY A 90 5.25 2.24 7.35
N TYR A 91 5.64 0.97 7.44
CA TYR A 91 5.84 0.24 8.70
C TYR A 91 4.59 0.10 9.60
N ASN A 92 3.38 0.28 9.08
CA ASN A 92 2.18 0.12 9.90
C ASN A 92 1.89 -1.34 10.23
N THR A 93 1.40 -1.53 11.45
CA THR A 93 0.93 -2.82 11.95
C THR A 93 -0.54 -2.81 12.33
N GLY A 94 -1.13 -1.63 12.58
CA GLY A 94 -2.56 -1.47 12.80
C GLY A 94 -3.36 -1.44 11.49
N LYS A 95 -4.67 -1.62 11.57
CA LYS A 95 -5.55 -1.59 10.40
C LYS A 95 -5.66 -0.16 9.87
N VAL A 96 -5.52 0.01 8.56
CA VAL A 96 -5.88 1.24 7.85
C VAL A 96 -7.24 1.04 7.20
N SER A 97 -8.09 2.07 7.18
CA SER A 97 -9.38 2.09 6.47
C SER A 97 -9.31 2.89 5.17
N GLU A 98 -10.34 2.79 4.34
CA GLU A 98 -10.41 3.49 3.05
C GLU A 98 -10.29 5.01 3.21
N TYR A 99 -9.73 5.66 2.19
CA TYR A 99 -9.53 7.13 2.13
C TYR A 99 -8.67 7.74 3.24
N SER A 100 -8.05 6.91 4.09
CA SER A 100 -7.24 7.37 5.22
C SER A 100 -5.76 7.46 4.86
N CYS A 101 -5.00 8.18 5.69
CA CYS A 101 -3.55 8.28 5.57
C CYS A 101 -3.10 8.79 4.18
N SER A 102 -3.79 9.78 3.61
CA SER A 102 -3.51 10.25 2.25
C SER A 102 -2.37 11.27 2.15
N GLY A 103 -1.97 11.90 3.26
CA GLY A 103 -0.87 12.85 3.31
C GLY A 103 0.51 12.19 3.44
N ASP A 104 1.56 12.96 3.18
CA ASP A 104 2.95 12.51 3.37
C ASP A 104 3.19 12.16 4.83
N LYS A 105 3.73 10.96 5.08
CA LYS A 105 4.00 10.42 6.42
C LYS A 105 2.80 10.50 7.37
N ALA A 106 1.58 10.53 6.82
CA ALA A 106 0.34 10.74 7.56
C ALA A 106 0.18 9.78 8.75
N CYS A 107 0.45 8.50 8.53
CA CYS A 107 0.25 7.42 9.48
C CYS A 107 1.49 6.53 9.58
N ILE A 108 2.69 7.00 9.24
CA ILE A 108 3.90 6.16 9.29
C ILE A 108 4.11 5.56 10.69
N SER A 109 4.52 4.29 10.75
CA SER A 109 4.78 3.55 11.98
C SER A 109 3.61 3.51 12.97
N ASN A 110 2.38 3.51 12.45
CA ASN A 110 1.17 3.46 13.26
C ASN A 110 0.80 2.02 13.64
N SER A 111 0.51 1.79 14.91
CA SER A 111 0.17 0.46 15.46
C SER A 111 -1.29 0.31 15.88
N GLY A 112 -2.04 1.40 16.06
CA GLY A 112 -3.48 1.37 16.33
C GLY A 112 -4.34 1.40 15.07
N ASP A 113 -5.65 1.19 15.21
CA ASP A 113 -6.55 1.16 14.04
C ASP A 113 -6.94 2.57 13.59
N ILE A 114 -6.88 2.84 12.29
CA ILE A 114 -7.26 4.11 11.66
C ILE A 114 -8.62 3.94 10.97
N SER A 115 -9.61 4.71 11.42
CA SER A 115 -10.94 4.81 10.80
C SER A 115 -10.92 5.47 9.42
N THR A 116 -12.00 5.32 8.67
CA THR A 116 -12.17 5.88 7.32
C THR A 116 -12.09 7.41 7.33
N PHE A 117 -11.46 8.02 6.31
CA PHE A 117 -11.23 9.47 6.18
C PHE A 117 -10.33 10.12 7.25
N SER A 118 -9.73 9.32 8.12
CA SER A 118 -8.84 9.83 9.17
C SER A 118 -7.40 10.03 8.68
N CYS A 119 -6.67 10.89 9.38
CA CYS A 119 -5.24 11.12 9.14
C CYS A 119 -4.91 11.55 7.70
N VAL A 120 -5.75 12.37 7.07
CA VAL A 120 -5.58 12.77 5.65
C VAL A 120 -4.49 13.82 5.43
N GLY A 121 -4.11 14.56 6.47
CA GLY A 121 -3.06 15.58 6.40
C GLY A 121 -1.65 15.00 6.48
N ASN A 122 -0.66 15.79 6.03
CA ASN A 122 0.75 15.45 6.23
C ASN A 122 1.03 15.29 7.73
N HIS A 123 1.71 14.20 8.11
CA HIS A 123 2.04 13.87 9.50
C HIS A 123 0.86 13.78 10.49
N ALA A 124 -0.39 13.67 10.04
CA ALA A 124 -1.57 13.84 10.88
C ALA A 124 -1.66 12.89 12.09
N CYS A 125 -1.23 11.64 11.94
CA CYS A 125 -1.27 10.57 12.95
C CYS A 125 0.05 9.80 12.98
N ASN A 126 1.16 10.51 12.77
CA ASN A 126 2.49 9.93 12.73
C ASN A 126 2.81 9.17 14.04
N ALA A 127 3.28 7.93 13.92
CA ALA A 127 3.67 7.09 15.04
C ALA A 127 2.59 6.93 16.13
N ASN A 128 1.31 6.96 15.74
CA ASN A 128 0.22 6.80 16.67
C ASN A 128 0.08 5.33 17.12
N GLU A 129 -0.13 5.14 18.43
CA GLU A 129 -0.24 3.81 19.06
C GLU A 129 -1.68 3.46 19.47
N GLY A 130 -2.59 4.45 19.49
CA GLY A 130 -4.00 4.26 19.85
C GLY A 130 -4.92 4.14 18.64
N ASN A 131 -6.19 3.82 18.85
CA ASN A 131 -7.17 3.88 17.75
C ASN A 131 -7.48 5.35 17.40
N VAL A 132 -7.62 5.64 16.11
CA VAL A 132 -8.05 6.94 15.59
C VAL A 132 -9.44 6.80 15.02
N ASP A 133 -10.42 7.34 15.74
CA ASP A 133 -11.80 7.46 15.28
C ASP A 133 -12.00 8.73 14.43
N ALA A 134 -13.05 8.75 13.62
CA ALA A 134 -13.33 9.80 12.62
C ALA A 134 -14.02 11.04 13.21
#